data_AF-A0A972LGC5-F1
#
_entry.id   AF-A0A972LGC5-F1
#
_cell.length_a   1.000
_cell.length_b   1.000
_cell.length_c   1.000
_cell.angle_alpha   90.00
_cell.angle_beta   90.00
_cell.angle_gamma   90.00
#
_symmetry.space_group_name_H-M   'P 1'
#
loop_
_entity.id
_entity.type
_entity.pdbx_description
1 polymer ?
#
loop_
_entity_poly.entity_id
_entity_poly.type
_entity_poly.pdbx_seq_one_letter_code
_entity_poly.pdbx_strand_id
1 'polypeptide(L)' 'MQCPRCSGMMVYEQIFTSQGGLDISRCVHCGDVVDSVVISNREHPSYYIKKVFRGCNTIARISG' A
#
# COMPACT_ATOMS: atom_id res chain seq x y z
N MET A 1 1.97 9.32 8.72
CA MET A 1 0.52 9.34 8.35
C MET A 1 -0.34 9.16 9.59
N GLN A 2 -1.62 9.58 9.55
CA GLN A 2 -2.62 9.22 10.56
C GLN A 2 -3.45 8.03 10.09
N CYS A 3 -4.01 7.25 11.02
CA CYS A 3 -4.89 6.14 10.69
C CYS A 3 -6.14 6.64 9.96
N PRO A 4 -6.49 6.10 8.78
CA PRO A 4 -7.67 6.54 8.04
C PRO A 4 -8.98 6.19 8.75
N ARG A 5 -8.96 5.24 9.69
CA ARG A 5 -10.14 4.76 10.41
C ARG A 5 -10.44 5.55 11.68
N CYS A 6 -9.42 5.91 12.46
CA CYS A 6 -9.59 6.55 13.77
C CYS A 6 -8.75 7.80 14.00
N SER A 7 -8.01 8.25 12.99
CA SER A 7 -7.05 9.37 13.06
C SER A 7 -5.92 9.18 14.10
N GLY A 8 -5.79 7.98 14.67
CA GLY A 8 -4.73 7.62 15.61
C GLY A 8 -3.35 7.52 14.95
N MET A 9 -2.32 7.41 15.79
CA MET A 9 -0.93 7.28 15.34
C MET A 9 -0.72 5.94 14.61
N MET A 10 -0.04 6.00 13.48
CA MET A 10 0.44 4.82 12.76
C MET A 10 1.95 4.69 12.95
N VAL A 11 2.39 3.46 13.22
CA VAL A 11 3.80 3.08 13.34
C VAL A 11 4.18 2.16 12.21
N TYR A 12 5.41 2.29 11.73
CA TYR A 12 5.97 1.41 10.70
C TYR A 12 6.47 0.12 11.34
N GLU A 13 6.11 -1.02 10.76
CA GLU A 13 6.53 -2.34 11.20
C GLU A 13 6.93 -3.18 9.99
N GLN A 14 7.94 -4.04 10.17
CA GLN A 14 8.31 -5.05 9.18
C GLN A 14 7.86 -6.42 9.69
N ILE A 15 7.09 -7.13 8.88
CA ILE A 15 6.61 -8.49 9.18
C ILE A 15 7.24 -9.49 8.22
N PHE A 16 7.49 -10.71 8.69
CA PHE A 16 8.03 -11.78 7.87
C PHE A 16 6.95 -12.83 7.59
N THR A 17 6.69 -13.08 6.31
CA THR A 17 5.78 -14.12 5.84
C THR A 17 6.57 -15.23 5.15
N SER A 18 5.88 -16.32 4.77
CA SER A 18 6.47 -17.38 3.95
C SER A 18 6.92 -16.91 2.56
N GLN A 19 6.46 -15.73 2.10
CA GLN A 19 6.87 -15.14 0.82
C GLN A 19 7.96 -14.07 0.96
N GLY A 20 8.36 -13.69 2.18
CA GLY A 20 9.40 -12.69 2.44
C GLY A 20 9.02 -11.64 3.48
N GLY A 21 9.85 -10.61 3.61
CA GLY A 21 9.57 -9.44 4.46
C GLY A 21 8.59 -8.48 3.79
N LEU A 22 7.60 -8.00 4.55
CA LEU A 22 6.64 -6.99 4.12
C LEU A 22 6.69 -5.79 5.06
N ASP A 23 6.73 -4.61 4.47
CA ASP A 23 6.71 -3.34 5.16
C ASP A 23 5.27 -2.83 5.29
N ILE A 24 4.81 -2.70 6.54
CA ILE A 24 3.44 -2.30 6.87
C ILE A 24 3.45 -1.08 7.80
N SER A 25 2.31 -0.40 7.86
CA SER A 25 2.03 0.57 8.92
C SER A 25 0.81 0.10 9.71
N ARG A 26 0.95 0.04 11.03
CA ARG A 26 -0.11 -0.40 11.95
C ARG A 26 -0.53 0.75 12.85
N CYS A 27 -1.83 0.92 13.07
CA CYS A 27 -2.34 1.86 14.04
C CYS A 27 -2.22 1.30 15.46
N VAL A 28 -1.57 2.04 16.36
CA VAL A 28 -1.43 1.63 17.77
C VAL A 28 -2.74 1.71 18.55
N HIS A 29 -3.72 2.48 18.05
CA HIS A 29 -4.99 2.69 18.74
C HIS A 29 -6.07 1.67 18.37
N CYS A 30 -6.34 1.48 17.06
CA CYS A 30 -7.41 0.59 16.60
C CYS A 30 -6.92 -0.70 15.92
N GLY A 31 -5.60 -0.86 15.74
CA GLY A 31 -5.00 -2.04 15.11
C GLY A 31 -5.13 -2.11 13.60
N ASP A 32 -5.66 -1.08 12.94
CA ASP A 32 -5.79 -1.03 11.48
C ASP A 32 -4.40 -1.11 10.81
N VAL A 33 -4.29 -1.89 9.72
CA VAL A 33 -3.01 -2.17 9.05
C VAL A 33 -3.10 -1.71 7.59
N VAL A 34 -2.10 -0.95 7.15
CA VAL A 34 -1.98 -0.44 5.79
C VAL A 34 -0.63 -0.84 5.22
N ASP A 35 -0.64 -1.47 4.05
CA ASP A 35 0.59 -1.82 3.32
C ASP A 35 1.29 -0.55 2.80
N SER A 36 2.63 -0.54 2.82
CA SER A 36 3.47 0.49 2.20
C SER A 36 3.09 0.83 0.74
N VAL A 37 2.56 -0.13 -0.02
CA VAL A 37 2.02 0.09 -1.38
C VAL A 37 0.82 1.04 -1.33
N VAL A 38 -0.11 0.81 -0.41
CA VAL A 38 -1.31 1.64 -0.28
C VAL A 38 -0.94 3.05 0.18
N ILE A 39 0.05 3.19 1.06
CA ILE A 39 0.58 4.49 1.49
C ILE A 39 1.20 5.22 0.29
N SER A 40 2.09 4.54 -0.43
CA SER A 40 2.74 5.09 -1.62
C SER A 40 1.73 5.50 -2.70
N ASN A 41 0.65 4.75 -2.87
CA ASN A 41 -0.41 5.08 -3.83
C ASN A 41 -1.20 6.33 -3.42
N ARG A 42 -1.39 6.56 -2.12
CA ARG A 42 -2.08 7.74 -1.61
C ARG A 42 -1.21 8.99 -1.71
N GLU A 43 0.08 8.86 -1.46
CA GLU A 43 1.03 9.98 -1.55
C GLU A 43 1.40 10.30 -3.01
N HIS A 44 1.50 9.27 -3.85
CA HIS A 44 1.92 9.37 -5.24
C HIS A 44 1.04 8.49 -6.16
N PRO A 45 -0.18 8.94 -6.49
CA PRO A 45 -1.16 8.14 -7.25
C PRO A 45 -0.68 7.67 -8.64
N SER A 46 0.36 8.30 -9.21
CA SER A 46 0.92 7.94 -10.51
C SER A 46 2.08 6.93 -10.47
N TYR A 47 2.60 6.58 -9.28
CA TYR A 47 3.82 5.78 -9.14
C TYR A 47 3.59 4.28 -9.39
N TYR A 48 2.49 3.72 -8.88
CA TYR A 48 2.21 2.28 -8.99
C TYR A 48 1.50 1.85 -10.26
N ILE A 49 0.74 2.74 -10.92
CA ILE A 49 0.24 2.46 -12.27
C ILE A 49 1.42 2.01 -13.15
N LYS A 50 2.54 2.73 -13.11
CA LYS A 50 3.74 2.37 -13.87
C LYS A 50 4.39 1.03 -13.46
N LYS A 51 4.24 0.59 -12.21
CA LYS A 51 4.85 -0.65 -11.69
C LYS A 51 3.98 -1.88 -11.99
N VAL A 52 2.65 -1.76 -11.85
CA VAL A 52 1.68 -2.81 -12.24
C VAL A 52 1.74 -3.07 -13.75
N PHE A 53 1.83 -2.01 -14.57
CA PHE A 53 1.94 -2.16 -16.03
C PHE A 53 3.29 -2.73 -16.51
N ARG A 54 4.35 -2.72 -15.70
CA ARG A 54 5.62 -3.38 -16.07
C ARG A 54 5.58 -4.91 -15.90
N GLY A 55 4.56 -5.46 -15.25
CA GLY A 55 4.36 -6.90 -15.09
C GLY A 55 3.23 -7.50 -15.94
N CYS A 56 2.44 -6.68 -16.64
CA CYS A 56 1.29 -7.15 -17.42
C CYS A 56 1.47 -6.78 -18.89
N ASN A 57 1.91 -7.74 -19.70
CA ASN A 57 2.09 -7.60 -21.15
C ASN A 57 0.75 -7.80 -21.91
N THR A 58 -0.34 -7.25 -21.39
CA THR A 58 -1.64 -7.23 -22.07
C THR A 58 -2.27 -5.85 -21.91
N ILE A 59 -2.23 -5.10 -23.01
CA ILE A 59 -2.91 -3.82 -23.16
C ILE A 59 -4.40 -4.11 -23.23
N ALA A 60 -5.12 -4.04 -22.10
CA ALA A 60 -6.57 -3.93 -22.14
C ALA A 60 -6.93 -2.47 -22.45
N ARG A 61 -7.20 -2.19 -23.73
CA ARG A 61 -7.89 -0.96 -24.17
C ARG A 61 -9.26 -0.91 -23.49
N ILE A 62 -9.48 0.06 -22.61
CA ILE A 62 -10.83 0.47 -22.23
C ILE A 62 -11.23 1.54 -23.24
N SER A 63 -11.94 1.11 -24.28
CA SER A 63 -12.65 2.01 -25.19
C SER A 63 -13.83 2.61 -24.42
N GLY A 64 -13.91 3.94 -24.40
CA GLY A 64 -15.12 4.67 -23.98
C GLY A 64 -16.19 4.68 -25.06
#